data_AF-A0A428V0S1-F1
#
_entry.id   AF-A0A428V0S1-F1
#
_cell.length_a   1.000
_cell.length_b   1.000
_cell.length_c   1.000
_cell.angle_alpha   90.00
_cell.angle_beta   90.00
_cell.angle_gamma   90.00
#
_symmetry.space_group_name_H-M   'P 1'
#
loop_
_entity.id
_entity.type
_entity.pdbx_description
1 polymer ?
#
loop_
_entity_poly.entity_id
_entity_poly.type
_entity_poly.pdbx_seq_one_letter_code
_entity_poly.pdbx_strand_id
1 'polypeptide(L)'
;MSLNPADDFQEPGPLLPLREAEIRRDFAIQLEAAIRANPIYSDFRLNAVQVATILYVPLCTFRLGGYLSLQDSGGQPNNKGTLRVRLVTMLDLVDHFLGPGPEENEAADDGFPEPKRRNETQPKNFLVRDKAACVLMGTNSPHVCHIIPFSWNNSFENLEETRDVFAHAEAFLGRYRPGAEGESIITLQFNWMPRSAMKPTDEMTLQGKDSDFDRMVNSVESFWQGGSIPTSAELGQIKSGVPLISGHLIEIEMPSSDSPLFKAMIDFQWAMIVVAALSGAAADDNSFDTYLRAMEWVEEQKSRNAARHRGVREQPPRGI
;
A
#
# COMPACT_ATOMS: atom_id res chain seq x y z
N MET A 1 27.96 -5.63 -10.22
CA MET A 1 28.49 -4.42 -10.89
C MET A 1 28.11 -3.24 -10.01
N SER A 2 29.00 -2.25 -9.83
CA SER A 2 28.62 -0.99 -9.18
C SER A 2 27.93 -0.16 -10.25
N LEU A 3 26.66 0.19 -10.04
CA LEU A 3 25.97 1.19 -10.85
C LEU A 3 26.71 2.53 -10.71
N ASN A 4 26.76 3.34 -11.77
CA ASN A 4 27.20 4.73 -11.62
C ASN A 4 26.17 5.49 -10.76
N PRO A 5 26.58 6.47 -9.95
CA PRO A 5 25.66 7.35 -9.21
C PRO A 5 24.77 8.27 -10.08
N ALA A 6 24.86 8.14 -11.41
CA ALA A 6 23.98 8.81 -12.36
C ALA A 6 22.90 7.86 -12.92
N ASP A 7 23.02 6.55 -12.65
CA ASP A 7 22.11 5.49 -13.11
C ASP A 7 21.10 5.07 -12.01
N ASP A 8 21.19 5.62 -10.79
CA ASP A 8 20.36 5.29 -9.63
C ASP A 8 19.25 6.31 -9.33
N PHE A 9 19.00 7.25 -10.26
CA PHE A 9 17.98 8.27 -10.12
C PHE A 9 17.21 8.52 -11.42
N GLN A 10 15.89 8.55 -11.32
CA GLN A 10 15.00 9.00 -12.38
C GLN A 10 13.98 9.96 -11.77
N GLU A 11 13.75 11.12 -12.39
CA GLU A 11 12.74 12.06 -11.92
C GLU A 11 11.38 11.35 -11.81
N PRO A 12 10.72 11.38 -10.63
CA PRO A 12 9.47 10.67 -10.43
C PRO A 12 8.35 11.33 -11.23
N GLY A 13 7.51 10.51 -11.84
CA GLY A 13 6.25 10.98 -12.41
C GLY A 13 5.29 11.48 -11.31
N PRO A 14 4.23 12.20 -11.67
CA PRO A 14 3.20 12.57 -10.70
C PRO A 14 2.51 11.32 -10.13
N LEU A 15 2.21 11.34 -8.82
CA LEU A 15 1.54 10.23 -8.11
C LEU A 15 0.15 9.91 -8.69
N LEU A 16 -0.50 10.91 -9.26
CA LEU A 16 -1.78 10.80 -9.94
C LEU A 16 -1.62 11.14 -11.43
N PRO A 17 -2.47 10.58 -12.30
CA PRO A 17 -2.55 11.00 -13.69
C PRO A 17 -3.24 12.37 -13.80
N LEU A 18 -2.55 13.45 -13.40
CA LEU A 18 -3.11 14.82 -13.27
C LEU A 18 -3.76 15.32 -14.56
N ARG A 19 -3.26 14.91 -15.74
CA ARG A 19 -3.84 15.26 -17.04
C ARG A 19 -5.25 14.68 -17.27
N GLU A 20 -5.59 13.64 -16.52
CA GLU A 20 -6.89 12.95 -16.59
C GLU A 20 -7.84 13.42 -15.47
N ALA A 21 -7.43 14.37 -14.61
CA ALA A 21 -8.19 14.76 -13.43
C ALA A 21 -9.60 15.24 -13.76
N GLU A 22 -9.77 16.06 -14.80
CA GLU A 22 -11.11 16.52 -15.24
C GLU A 22 -11.99 15.38 -15.75
N ILE A 23 -11.44 14.45 -16.52
CA ILE A 23 -12.19 13.28 -16.99
C ILE A 23 -12.61 12.41 -15.80
N ARG A 24 -11.74 12.27 -14.79
CA ARG A 24 -12.03 11.52 -13.56
C ARG A 24 -13.06 12.23 -12.69
N ARG A 25 -13.06 13.57 -12.67
CA ARG A 25 -14.11 14.38 -12.05
C ARG A 25 -15.46 14.13 -12.70
N ASP A 26 -15.51 14.13 -14.03
CA ASP A 26 -16.75 13.86 -14.77
C ASP A 26 -17.30 12.47 -14.44
N PHE A 27 -16.43 11.46 -14.33
CA PHE A 27 -16.84 10.13 -13.87
C PHE A 27 -17.34 10.13 -12.43
N ALA A 28 -16.66 10.83 -11.51
CA ALA A 28 -17.09 10.94 -10.11
C ALA A 28 -18.50 11.56 -10.00
N ILE A 29 -18.74 12.65 -10.72
CA ILE A 29 -20.05 13.34 -10.75
C ILE A 29 -21.13 12.40 -11.28
N GLN A 30 -20.86 11.71 -12.39
CA GLN A 30 -21.83 10.79 -12.99
C GLN A 30 -22.10 9.57 -12.11
N LEU A 31 -21.08 9.03 -11.44
CA LEU A 31 -21.22 7.93 -10.48
C LEU A 31 -22.09 8.31 -9.30
N GLU A 32 -21.80 9.46 -8.66
CA GLU A 32 -22.61 9.98 -7.56
C GLU A 32 -24.06 10.18 -8.01
N ALA A 33 -24.27 10.86 -9.15
CA ALA A 33 -25.61 11.12 -9.67
C ALA A 33 -26.37 9.82 -10.00
N ALA A 34 -25.71 8.82 -10.58
CA ALA A 34 -26.31 7.54 -10.92
C ALA A 34 -26.75 6.78 -9.66
N ILE A 35 -25.95 6.78 -8.60
CA ILE A 35 -26.30 6.14 -7.32
C ILE A 35 -27.47 6.88 -6.66
N ARG A 36 -27.42 8.22 -6.63
CA ARG A 36 -28.47 9.07 -6.05
C ARG A 36 -29.81 9.00 -6.78
N ALA A 37 -29.79 8.60 -8.05
CA ALA A 37 -31.02 8.32 -8.79
C ALA A 37 -31.76 7.07 -8.26
N ASN A 38 -31.20 6.32 -7.31
CA ASN A 38 -31.96 5.36 -6.50
C ASN A 38 -32.53 6.09 -5.26
N PRO A 39 -33.85 6.09 -5.04
CA PRO A 39 -34.45 6.73 -3.87
C PRO A 39 -33.87 6.30 -2.52
N ILE A 40 -33.38 5.05 -2.42
CA ILE A 40 -32.76 4.51 -1.20
C ILE A 40 -31.43 5.22 -0.88
N TYR A 41 -30.74 5.76 -1.88
CA TYR A 41 -29.40 6.36 -1.75
C TYR A 41 -29.37 7.82 -2.22
N SER A 42 -30.50 8.53 -2.11
CA SER A 42 -30.66 9.89 -2.65
C SER A 42 -29.72 10.94 -2.03
N ASP A 43 -29.25 10.65 -0.81
CA ASP A 43 -28.31 11.41 0.00
C ASP A 43 -26.85 10.98 -0.20
N PHE A 44 -26.58 9.93 -0.98
CA PHE A 44 -25.21 9.43 -1.19
C PHE A 44 -24.27 10.53 -1.71
N ARG A 45 -23.09 10.63 -1.10
CA ARG A 45 -22.00 11.52 -1.48
C ARG A 45 -20.72 10.72 -1.54
N LEU A 46 -19.86 11.04 -2.51
CA LEU A 46 -18.52 10.48 -2.52
C LEU A 46 -17.71 11.04 -1.35
N ASN A 47 -16.95 10.17 -0.68
CA ASN A 47 -16.03 10.58 0.38
C ASN A 47 -14.57 10.62 -0.09
N ALA A 48 -13.65 11.03 0.79
CA ALA A 48 -12.22 11.16 0.48
C ALA A 48 -11.58 9.90 -0.09
N VAL A 49 -11.85 8.73 0.49
CA VAL A 49 -11.27 7.46 -0.01
C VAL A 49 -11.83 7.07 -1.38
N GLN A 50 -13.11 7.34 -1.65
CA GLN A 50 -13.73 7.04 -2.94
C GLN A 50 -13.22 7.98 -4.04
N VAL A 51 -13.06 9.27 -3.76
CA VAL A 51 -12.49 10.21 -4.73
C VAL A 51 -11.02 9.92 -4.99
N ALA A 52 -10.22 9.63 -3.95
CA ALA A 52 -8.83 9.20 -4.11
C ALA A 52 -8.74 7.93 -4.97
N THR A 53 -9.63 6.96 -4.75
CA THR A 53 -9.75 5.76 -5.60
C THR A 53 -10.04 6.14 -7.05
N ILE A 54 -11.04 6.99 -7.31
CA ILE A 54 -11.41 7.43 -8.67
C ILE A 54 -10.26 8.18 -9.36
N LEU A 55 -9.48 8.95 -8.60
CA LEU A 55 -8.31 9.65 -9.11
C LEU A 55 -7.18 8.71 -9.52
N TYR A 56 -7.06 7.57 -8.85
CA TYR A 56 -5.93 6.65 -9.03
C TYR A 56 -6.19 5.50 -10.01
N VAL A 57 -7.36 4.85 -9.96
CA VAL A 57 -7.63 3.62 -10.74
C VAL A 57 -7.43 3.81 -12.25
N PRO A 58 -7.06 2.77 -13.02
CA PRO A 58 -6.91 2.90 -14.47
C PRO A 58 -8.19 3.40 -15.17
N LEU A 59 -8.08 4.19 -16.24
CA LEU A 59 -9.29 4.68 -16.95
C LEU A 59 -10.18 3.56 -17.50
N CYS A 60 -9.63 2.36 -17.76
CA CYS A 60 -10.44 1.21 -18.17
C CYS A 60 -11.44 0.77 -17.10
N THR A 61 -11.22 1.11 -15.83
CA THR A 61 -12.15 0.88 -14.73
C THR A 61 -13.49 1.60 -14.92
N PHE A 62 -13.53 2.71 -15.65
CA PHE A 62 -14.74 3.47 -15.95
C PHE A 62 -15.35 3.18 -17.33
N ARG A 63 -14.61 2.52 -18.22
CA ARG A 63 -15.08 2.18 -19.58
C ARG A 63 -16.09 1.03 -19.54
N LEU A 64 -16.84 0.86 -20.62
CA LEU A 64 -17.85 -0.21 -20.80
C LEU A 64 -17.43 -1.55 -20.18
N GLY A 65 -18.25 -2.06 -19.25
CA GLY A 65 -17.99 -3.33 -18.55
C GLY A 65 -16.85 -3.30 -17.51
N GLY A 66 -16.23 -2.15 -17.28
CA GLY A 66 -15.23 -1.93 -16.24
C GLY A 66 -15.83 -1.94 -14.83
N TYR A 67 -14.95 -2.03 -13.83
CA TYR A 67 -15.36 -2.26 -12.43
C TYR A 67 -16.22 -1.14 -11.85
N LEU A 68 -15.92 0.12 -12.14
CA LEU A 68 -16.72 1.30 -11.76
C LEU A 68 -17.45 1.89 -12.97
N SER A 69 -17.68 1.09 -14.00
CA SER A 69 -18.40 1.55 -15.19
C SER A 69 -19.88 1.76 -14.89
N LEU A 70 -20.42 2.88 -15.37
CA LEU A 70 -21.85 3.17 -15.37
C LEU A 70 -22.66 2.21 -16.25
N GLN A 71 -21.99 1.48 -17.14
CA GLN A 71 -22.58 0.47 -18.01
C GLN A 71 -21.92 -0.90 -17.81
N ASP A 72 -22.73 -1.96 -17.80
CA ASP A 72 -22.24 -3.33 -17.78
C ASP A 72 -21.56 -3.71 -19.12
N SER A 73 -21.06 -4.94 -19.22
CA SER A 73 -20.38 -5.43 -20.43
C SER A 73 -21.31 -5.53 -21.65
N GLY A 74 -22.63 -5.51 -21.46
CA GLY A 74 -23.64 -5.49 -22.52
C GLY A 74 -24.09 -4.08 -22.91
N GLY A 75 -23.53 -3.03 -22.28
CA GLY A 75 -23.90 -1.64 -22.51
C GLY A 75 -25.18 -1.20 -21.80
N GLN A 76 -25.74 -2.03 -20.92
CA GLN A 76 -26.89 -1.64 -20.11
C GLN A 76 -26.43 -0.85 -18.89
N PRO A 77 -27.25 0.08 -18.35
CA PRO A 77 -26.94 0.77 -17.11
C PRO A 77 -26.64 -0.22 -15.99
N ASN A 78 -25.53 -0.01 -15.30
CA ASN A 78 -25.11 -0.87 -14.20
C ASN A 78 -26.05 -0.71 -13.00
N ASN A 79 -26.14 -1.74 -12.16
CA ASN A 79 -26.96 -1.70 -10.97
C ASN A 79 -26.40 -0.68 -9.97
N LYS A 80 -27.24 0.30 -9.58
CA LYS A 80 -26.88 1.39 -8.66
C LYS A 80 -26.42 0.89 -7.28
N GLY A 81 -27.05 -0.18 -6.78
CA GLY A 81 -26.65 -0.83 -5.53
C GLY A 81 -25.28 -1.49 -5.65
N THR A 82 -25.01 -2.18 -6.76
CA THR A 82 -23.68 -2.76 -7.05
C THR A 82 -22.60 -1.69 -7.13
N LEU A 83 -22.85 -0.58 -7.84
CA LEU A 83 -21.89 0.55 -7.90
C LEU A 83 -21.63 1.15 -6.52
N ARG A 84 -22.67 1.34 -5.71
CA ARG A 84 -22.53 1.82 -4.34
C ARG A 84 -21.69 0.85 -3.51
N VAL A 85 -22.02 -0.45 -3.51
CA VAL A 85 -21.29 -1.48 -2.76
C VAL A 85 -19.81 -1.44 -3.14
N ARG A 86 -19.49 -1.46 -4.44
CA ARG A 86 -18.12 -1.40 -4.95
C ARG A 86 -17.34 -0.16 -4.49
N LEU A 87 -18.00 0.97 -4.29
CA LEU A 87 -17.36 2.20 -3.83
C LEU A 87 -17.19 2.23 -2.30
N VAL A 88 -18.20 1.80 -1.54
CA VAL A 88 -18.12 1.86 -0.07
C VAL A 88 -17.11 0.85 0.49
N THR A 89 -16.98 -0.32 -0.13
CA THR A 89 -16.02 -1.35 0.29
C THR A 89 -14.58 -1.06 -0.12
N MET A 90 -14.31 0.04 -0.83
CA MET A 90 -12.95 0.52 -1.06
C MET A 90 -12.29 0.96 0.25
N LEU A 91 -13.10 1.52 1.17
CA LEU A 91 -12.60 1.83 2.51
C LEU A 91 -12.19 0.56 3.24
N ASP A 92 -13.07 -0.45 3.24
CA ASP A 92 -12.80 -1.75 3.88
C ASP A 92 -11.52 -2.39 3.33
N LEU A 93 -11.27 -2.32 2.02
CA LEU A 93 -10.04 -2.82 1.41
C LEU A 93 -8.80 -2.06 1.87
N VAL A 94 -8.87 -0.73 1.94
CA VAL A 94 -7.77 0.13 2.40
C VAL A 94 -7.50 -0.10 3.89
N ASP A 95 -8.55 -0.15 4.70
CA ASP A 95 -8.46 -0.41 6.13
C ASP A 95 -7.93 -1.81 6.41
N HIS A 96 -8.35 -2.82 5.65
CA HIS A 96 -7.79 -4.17 5.74
C HIS A 96 -6.31 -4.23 5.38
N PHE A 97 -5.86 -3.38 4.45
CA PHE A 97 -4.45 -3.28 4.08
C PHE A 97 -3.60 -2.57 5.14
N LEU A 98 -4.11 -1.49 5.71
CA LEU A 98 -3.41 -0.70 6.74
C LEU A 98 -3.52 -1.33 8.13
N GLY A 99 -4.59 -2.06 8.37
CA GLY A 99 -4.98 -2.57 9.67
C GLY A 99 -3.91 -3.48 10.25
N PRO A 100 -3.61 -3.35 11.56
CA PRO A 100 -2.79 -4.32 12.22
C PRO A 100 -3.48 -5.68 12.09
N GLY A 101 -2.70 -6.72 11.77
CA GLY A 101 -3.16 -8.07 12.04
C GLY A 101 -3.62 -8.19 13.48
N PRO A 102 -4.66 -8.99 13.80
CA PRO A 102 -4.98 -9.29 15.18
C PRO A 102 -3.69 -9.69 15.90
N GLU A 103 -3.47 -9.05 17.05
CA GLU A 103 -2.24 -9.12 17.80
C GLU A 103 -1.70 -10.55 17.85
N GLU A 104 -0.45 -10.66 17.41
CA GLU A 104 0.39 -11.81 17.60
C GLU A 104 0.39 -12.16 19.11
N ASN A 105 -0.38 -13.15 19.58
CA ASN A 105 -0.01 -14.08 20.67
C ASN A 105 -1.11 -14.99 21.27
N GLU A 106 -2.40 -14.85 20.98
CA GLU A 106 -3.38 -15.79 21.56
C GLU A 106 -3.93 -16.73 20.50
N ALA A 107 -3.50 -17.99 20.58
CA ALA A 107 -4.20 -19.09 19.95
C ALA A 107 -5.64 -19.07 20.49
N ALA A 108 -6.59 -18.64 19.67
CA ALA A 108 -7.98 -18.95 19.94
C ALA A 108 -8.08 -20.49 19.99
N ASP A 109 -8.46 -20.99 21.15
CA ASP A 109 -8.81 -22.40 21.39
C ASP A 109 -10.26 -22.59 20.94
N ASP A 110 -10.51 -22.43 19.65
CA ASP A 110 -11.85 -22.49 19.04
C ASP A 110 -12.02 -23.70 18.10
N GLY A 111 -11.15 -24.70 18.19
CA GLY A 111 -11.33 -25.99 17.52
C GLY A 111 -11.20 -25.95 15.99
N PHE A 112 -10.73 -24.82 15.44
CA PHE A 112 -10.36 -24.65 14.03
C PHE A 112 -8.85 -24.98 13.82
N PRO A 113 -8.39 -25.26 12.57
CA PRO A 113 -7.00 -25.57 12.33
C PRO A 113 -6.07 -24.47 12.89
N GLU A 114 -5.00 -24.89 13.57
CA GLU A 114 -4.08 -23.97 14.27
C GLU A 114 -3.69 -22.77 13.38
N PRO A 115 -3.66 -21.55 13.95
CA PRO A 115 -3.22 -20.36 13.21
C PRO A 115 -1.83 -20.60 12.60
N LYS A 116 -1.67 -20.22 11.32
CA LYS A 116 -0.41 -20.40 10.61
C LYS A 116 0.67 -19.60 11.30
N ARG A 117 1.76 -20.27 11.68
CA ARG A 117 2.96 -19.61 12.18
C ARG A 117 3.84 -19.15 11.02
N ARG A 118 4.58 -18.07 11.24
CA ARG A 118 5.59 -17.60 10.29
C ARG A 118 6.67 -18.66 10.11
N ASN A 119 7.16 -18.79 8.89
CA ASN A 119 8.24 -19.71 8.58
C ASN A 119 9.57 -19.15 9.11
N GLU A 120 10.21 -19.84 10.04
CA GLU A 120 11.47 -19.41 10.66
C GLU A 120 12.71 -19.57 9.77
N THR A 121 12.62 -20.34 8.68
CA THR A 121 13.75 -20.59 7.76
C THR A 121 13.77 -19.61 6.60
N GLN A 122 12.60 -19.15 6.12
CA GLN A 122 12.51 -18.19 5.01
C GLN A 122 13.27 -16.88 5.27
N PRO A 123 13.22 -16.26 6.47
CA PRO A 123 14.00 -15.05 6.73
C PRO A 123 15.50 -15.23 6.52
N LYS A 124 16.05 -16.42 6.84
CA LYS A 124 17.46 -16.72 6.63
C LYS A 124 17.80 -16.77 5.14
N ASN A 125 16.90 -17.31 4.31
CA ASN A 125 17.08 -17.36 2.86
C ASN A 125 17.14 -15.95 2.25
N PHE A 126 16.25 -15.05 2.68
CA PHE A 126 16.26 -13.65 2.24
C PHE A 126 17.53 -12.93 2.69
N LEU A 127 17.97 -13.12 3.94
CA LEU A 127 19.24 -12.56 4.42
C LEU A 127 20.45 -13.03 3.62
N VAL A 128 20.48 -14.30 3.20
CA VAL A 128 21.54 -14.83 2.34
C VAL A 128 21.47 -14.20 0.94
N ARG A 129 20.29 -14.16 0.32
CA ARG A 129 20.07 -13.55 -1.00
C ARG A 129 20.50 -12.09 -1.01
N ASP A 130 20.08 -11.33 -0.01
CA ASP A 130 20.25 -9.87 0.07
C ASP A 130 21.55 -9.47 0.76
N LYS A 131 22.49 -10.43 0.96
CA LYS A 131 23.82 -10.21 1.54
C LYS A 131 23.78 -9.55 2.92
N ALA A 132 22.78 -9.91 3.71
CA ALA A 132 22.50 -9.36 5.04
C ALA A 132 22.36 -7.83 5.08
N ALA A 133 21.92 -7.22 3.98
CA ALA A 133 21.69 -5.79 3.83
C ALA A 133 20.25 -5.49 3.41
N CYS A 134 19.72 -4.34 3.83
CA CYS A 134 18.39 -3.87 3.42
C CYS A 134 18.35 -3.69 1.91
N VAL A 135 17.33 -4.23 1.24
CA VAL A 135 17.19 -4.10 -0.22
C VAL A 135 16.96 -2.65 -0.65
N LEU A 136 16.35 -1.82 0.21
CA LEU A 136 16.05 -0.41 -0.09
C LEU A 136 17.24 0.51 0.24
N MET A 137 17.77 0.38 1.45
CA MET A 137 18.76 1.33 1.99
C MET A 137 20.20 0.78 1.96
N GLY A 138 20.38 -0.53 1.81
CA GLY A 138 21.67 -1.20 1.95
C GLY A 138 22.23 -1.24 3.36
N THR A 139 21.45 -0.84 4.37
CA THR A 139 21.86 -0.87 5.77
C THR A 139 22.00 -2.28 6.30
N ASN A 140 22.92 -2.46 7.25
CA ASN A 140 23.13 -3.74 7.92
C ASN A 140 21.95 -4.10 8.83
N SER A 141 21.84 -5.40 9.15
CA SER A 141 20.81 -5.95 10.06
C SER A 141 19.36 -5.68 9.60
N PRO A 142 19.01 -5.98 8.34
CA PRO A 142 17.66 -5.75 7.83
C PRO A 142 16.65 -6.70 8.45
N HIS A 143 15.39 -6.28 8.44
CA HIS A 143 14.25 -7.16 8.67
C HIS A 143 13.67 -7.64 7.36
N VAL A 144 13.18 -8.88 7.39
CA VAL A 144 12.29 -9.38 6.34
C VAL A 144 10.89 -8.85 6.65
N CYS A 145 10.30 -8.19 5.66
CA CYS A 145 8.94 -7.68 5.72
C CYS A 145 8.06 -8.42 4.71
N HIS A 146 6.75 -8.33 4.90
CA HIS A 146 5.78 -8.79 3.93
C HIS A 146 5.29 -7.61 3.07
N ILE A 147 5.13 -7.83 1.76
CA ILE A 147 4.53 -6.83 0.85
C ILE A 147 3.03 -6.69 1.15
N ILE A 148 2.35 -7.82 1.32
CA ILE A 148 0.97 -7.91 1.79
C ILE A 148 0.99 -8.40 3.25
N PRO A 149 0.26 -7.78 4.18
CA PRO A 149 0.31 -8.16 5.59
C PRO A 149 0.09 -9.68 5.80
N PHE A 150 0.90 -10.29 6.67
CA PHE A 150 0.78 -11.73 7.00
C PHE A 150 -0.59 -12.09 7.58
N SER A 151 -1.23 -11.12 8.25
CA SER A 151 -2.56 -11.28 8.83
C SER A 151 -3.61 -11.65 7.80
N TRP A 152 -3.46 -11.28 6.53
CA TRP A 152 -4.46 -11.54 5.49
C TRP A 152 -4.76 -13.03 5.28
N ASN A 153 -3.91 -13.95 5.72
CA ASN A 153 -4.15 -15.38 5.52
C ASN A 153 -3.61 -16.30 6.63
N ASN A 154 -3.32 -15.74 7.81
CA ASN A 154 -2.78 -16.50 8.93
C ASN A 154 -3.83 -17.29 9.72
N SER A 155 -5.12 -16.98 9.56
CA SER A 155 -6.25 -17.73 10.12
C SER A 155 -7.32 -17.98 9.04
N PHE A 156 -8.29 -18.85 9.34
CA PHE A 156 -9.44 -19.05 8.47
C PHE A 156 -10.33 -17.80 8.41
N GLU A 157 -10.57 -17.15 9.56
CA GLU A 157 -11.33 -15.90 9.65
C GLU A 157 -10.72 -14.80 8.79
N ASN A 158 -9.42 -14.53 8.94
CA ASN A 158 -8.75 -13.50 8.15
C ASN A 158 -8.72 -13.84 6.66
N LEU A 159 -8.70 -15.13 6.31
CA LEU A 159 -8.79 -15.56 4.92
C LEU A 159 -10.18 -15.26 4.33
N GLU A 160 -11.24 -15.47 5.10
CA GLU A 160 -12.61 -15.13 4.68
C GLU A 160 -12.78 -13.61 4.56
N GLU A 161 -12.34 -12.83 5.55
CA GLU A 161 -12.35 -11.36 5.49
C GLU A 161 -11.56 -10.84 4.29
N THR A 162 -10.35 -11.37 4.08
CA THR A 162 -9.52 -11.02 2.92
C THR A 162 -10.22 -11.37 1.63
N ARG A 163 -10.88 -12.53 1.53
CA ARG A 163 -11.60 -12.93 0.31
C ARG A 163 -12.69 -11.93 -0.03
N ASP A 164 -13.42 -11.46 0.97
CA ASP A 164 -14.55 -10.56 0.79
C ASP A 164 -14.10 -9.17 0.32
N VAL A 165 -13.00 -8.63 0.86
CA VAL A 165 -12.49 -7.32 0.44
C VAL A 165 -11.60 -7.38 -0.81
N PHE A 166 -10.84 -8.46 -1.02
CA PHE A 166 -9.85 -8.55 -2.10
C PHE A 166 -10.50 -8.62 -3.50
N ALA A 167 -11.78 -8.96 -3.59
CA ALA A 167 -12.55 -8.82 -4.83
C ALA A 167 -12.54 -7.38 -5.36
N HIS A 168 -12.35 -6.37 -4.50
CA HIS A 168 -12.27 -4.96 -4.88
C HIS A 168 -10.90 -4.57 -5.46
N ALA A 169 -9.87 -5.41 -5.32
CA ALA A 169 -8.56 -5.22 -5.95
C ALA A 169 -8.64 -5.18 -7.49
N GLU A 170 -9.70 -5.74 -8.09
CA GLU A 170 -9.98 -5.67 -9.54
C GLU A 170 -10.04 -4.22 -10.04
N ALA A 171 -10.46 -3.25 -9.20
CA ALA A 171 -10.49 -1.84 -9.59
C ALA A 171 -9.09 -1.28 -9.92
N PHE A 172 -8.05 -1.83 -9.29
CA PHE A 172 -6.66 -1.37 -9.40
C PHE A 172 -5.84 -2.22 -10.37
N LEU A 173 -5.94 -3.54 -10.24
CA LEU A 173 -5.15 -4.50 -11.01
C LEU A 173 -5.80 -4.89 -12.33
N GLY A 174 -7.08 -4.56 -12.52
CA GLY A 174 -7.90 -5.11 -13.58
C GLY A 174 -7.99 -6.64 -13.50
N ARG A 175 -8.27 -7.27 -14.64
CA ARG A 175 -8.19 -8.74 -14.79
C ARG A 175 -6.73 -9.14 -14.99
N TYR A 176 -5.94 -9.05 -13.93
CA TYR A 176 -4.53 -9.43 -13.96
C TYR A 176 -4.38 -10.89 -14.40
N ARG A 177 -3.51 -11.13 -15.40
CA ARG A 177 -3.10 -12.45 -15.84
C ARG A 177 -1.57 -12.48 -15.79
N PRO A 178 -0.95 -13.30 -14.93
CA PRO A 178 0.51 -13.38 -14.90
C PRO A 178 1.04 -13.84 -16.26
N GLY A 179 2.05 -13.13 -16.77
CA GLY A 179 2.82 -13.59 -17.93
C GLY A 179 3.69 -14.81 -17.58
N ALA A 180 4.11 -15.56 -18.61
CA ALA A 180 4.87 -16.81 -18.42
C ALA A 180 6.36 -16.59 -18.12
N GLU A 181 6.92 -15.44 -18.47
CA GLU A 181 8.33 -15.09 -18.24
C GLU A 181 8.40 -13.61 -17.85
N GLY A 182 9.31 -13.29 -16.94
CA GLY A 182 9.56 -11.90 -16.55
C GLY A 182 11.02 -11.64 -16.20
N GLU A 183 11.30 -10.39 -15.89
CA GLU A 183 12.67 -9.89 -15.70
C GLU A 183 13.28 -10.47 -14.42
N SER A 184 14.57 -10.83 -14.46
CA SER A 184 15.29 -11.29 -13.27
C SER A 184 15.72 -10.13 -12.35
N ILE A 185 15.60 -8.90 -12.83
CA ILE A 185 15.88 -7.67 -12.10
C ILE A 185 14.65 -6.78 -12.23
N ILE A 186 14.04 -6.42 -11.11
CA ILE A 186 12.95 -5.46 -11.06
C ILE A 186 13.47 -4.15 -10.49
N THR A 187 13.21 -3.06 -11.20
CA THR A 187 13.56 -1.70 -10.74
C THR A 187 12.34 -1.06 -10.08
N LEU A 188 12.48 -0.72 -8.79
CA LEU A 188 11.51 0.07 -8.05
C LEU A 188 11.96 1.53 -8.01
N GLN A 189 11.03 2.46 -8.21
CA GLN A 189 11.28 3.88 -7.97
C GLN A 189 10.70 4.29 -6.62
N PHE A 190 11.55 4.78 -5.72
CA PHE A 190 11.14 5.31 -4.43
C PHE A 190 10.36 6.62 -4.60
N ASN A 191 9.28 6.78 -3.84
CA ASN A 191 8.45 7.97 -3.84
C ASN A 191 8.01 8.30 -2.41
N TRP A 192 8.30 9.54 -1.98
CA TRP A 192 7.64 10.10 -0.81
C TRP A 192 6.15 10.30 -1.11
N MET A 193 5.32 10.07 -0.09
CA MET A 193 3.88 10.27 -0.17
C MET A 193 3.46 11.55 0.54
N PRO A 194 2.52 12.33 -0.02
CA PRO A 194 1.90 13.43 0.71
C PRO A 194 1.14 12.88 1.91
N ARG A 195 0.98 13.70 2.94
CA ARG A 195 0.09 13.41 4.06
C ARG A 195 -1.13 14.32 3.97
N SER A 196 -2.27 13.75 3.61
CA SER A 196 -3.54 14.47 3.65
C SER A 196 -3.99 14.71 5.09
N ALA A 197 -4.60 15.87 5.35
CA ALA A 197 -5.24 16.19 6.63
C ALA A 197 -6.75 15.86 6.62
N MET A 198 -7.27 15.33 5.50
CA MET A 198 -8.65 14.84 5.40
C MET A 198 -8.84 13.57 6.23
N LYS A 199 -10.08 13.21 6.52
CA LYS A 199 -10.44 11.86 6.96
C LYS A 199 -10.98 11.05 5.79
N PRO A 200 -10.75 9.72 5.76
CA PRO A 200 -11.22 8.87 4.66
C PRO A 200 -12.73 8.97 4.40
N THR A 201 -13.50 9.21 5.46
CA THR A 201 -14.96 9.29 5.45
C THR A 201 -15.51 10.69 5.20
N ASP A 202 -14.67 11.72 5.08
CA ASP A 202 -15.15 13.08 4.81
C ASP A 202 -15.85 13.14 3.46
N GLU A 203 -17.11 13.60 3.44
CA GLU A 203 -17.85 13.82 2.19
C GLU A 203 -17.19 14.93 1.37
N MET A 204 -17.09 14.71 0.06
CA MET A 204 -16.38 15.62 -0.83
C MET A 204 -17.31 16.41 -1.74
N THR A 205 -17.02 17.69 -1.88
CA THR A 205 -17.55 18.50 -2.97
C THR A 205 -16.75 18.25 -4.26
N LEU A 206 -17.45 17.83 -5.32
CA LEU A 206 -16.84 17.50 -6.63
C LEU A 206 -16.81 18.68 -7.61
N GLN A 207 -17.57 19.73 -7.32
CA GLN A 207 -17.83 20.86 -8.20
C GLN A 207 -17.89 22.16 -7.38
N GLY A 208 -17.77 23.28 -8.10
CA GLY A 208 -17.75 24.61 -7.51
C GLY A 208 -16.34 25.14 -7.32
N LYS A 209 -16.24 26.43 -7.00
CA LYS A 209 -14.94 27.05 -6.72
C LYS A 209 -14.37 26.47 -5.43
N ASP A 210 -13.09 26.12 -5.45
CA ASP A 210 -12.36 25.54 -4.31
C ASP A 210 -12.97 24.23 -3.79
N SER A 211 -13.48 23.41 -4.71
CA SER A 211 -14.05 22.09 -4.39
C SER A 211 -13.04 21.18 -3.71
N ASP A 212 -13.50 20.23 -2.90
CA ASP A 212 -12.61 19.29 -2.21
C ASP A 212 -11.84 18.42 -3.20
N PHE A 213 -12.45 18.12 -4.36
CA PHE A 213 -11.77 17.46 -5.47
C PHE A 213 -10.58 18.30 -5.98
N ASP A 214 -10.79 19.60 -6.25
CA ASP A 214 -9.70 20.51 -6.65
C ASP A 214 -8.61 20.55 -5.59
N ARG A 215 -8.99 20.65 -4.31
CA ARG A 215 -8.02 20.68 -3.20
C ARG A 215 -7.17 19.42 -3.16
N MET A 216 -7.77 18.24 -3.33
CA MET A 216 -7.04 16.98 -3.37
C MET A 216 -6.05 16.95 -4.54
N VAL A 217 -6.50 17.26 -5.77
CA VAL A 217 -5.64 17.27 -6.97
C VAL A 217 -4.51 18.29 -6.83
N ASN A 218 -4.83 19.53 -6.43
CA ASN A 218 -3.87 20.60 -6.27
C ASN A 218 -2.85 20.30 -5.15
N SER A 219 -3.25 19.57 -4.10
CA SER A 219 -2.31 19.16 -3.04
C SER A 219 -1.26 18.19 -3.57
N VAL A 220 -1.65 17.25 -4.44
CA VAL A 220 -0.73 16.28 -5.07
C VAL A 220 0.19 16.98 -6.05
N GLU A 221 -0.37 17.87 -6.88
CA GLU A 221 0.41 18.66 -7.82
C GLU A 221 1.42 19.55 -7.10
N SER A 222 1.00 20.24 -6.04
CA SER A 222 1.88 21.09 -5.23
C SER A 222 2.98 20.28 -4.53
N PHE A 223 2.63 19.10 -4.00
CA PHE A 223 3.62 18.18 -3.42
C PHE A 223 4.67 17.76 -4.45
N TRP A 224 4.23 17.37 -5.65
CA TRP A 224 5.11 16.96 -6.73
C TRP A 224 5.98 18.11 -7.27
N GLN A 225 5.46 19.33 -7.36
CA GLN A 225 6.19 20.52 -7.84
C GLN A 225 7.18 21.11 -6.83
N GLY A 226 7.34 20.52 -5.64
CA GLY A 226 8.32 20.98 -4.64
C GLY A 226 7.80 21.05 -3.19
N GLY A 227 6.64 20.47 -2.89
CA GLY A 227 6.11 20.42 -1.54
C GLY A 227 6.84 19.42 -0.65
N SER A 228 7.55 19.93 0.35
CA SER A 228 8.00 19.23 1.56
C SER A 228 8.63 17.85 1.34
N ILE A 229 9.72 17.78 0.57
CA ILE A 229 10.65 16.65 0.67
C ILE A 229 11.18 16.65 2.11
N PRO A 230 11.02 15.56 2.88
CA PRO A 230 11.55 15.47 4.23
C PRO A 230 13.05 15.82 4.23
N THR A 231 13.48 16.64 5.17
CA THR A 231 14.89 17.01 5.25
C THR A 231 15.71 15.78 5.66
N SER A 232 16.85 15.59 4.99
CA SER A 232 17.81 14.48 5.13
C SER A 232 18.18 14.05 6.56
N ALA A 233 17.92 14.89 7.57
CA ALA A 233 18.34 14.64 8.95
C ALA A 233 17.46 13.60 9.68
N GLU A 234 16.25 13.33 9.20
CA GLU A 234 15.27 12.46 9.90
C GLU A 234 15.17 11.04 9.33
N LEU A 235 15.68 10.79 8.12
CA LEU A 235 15.32 9.61 7.33
C LEU A 235 16.57 8.96 6.73
N GLY A 236 16.71 7.65 6.97
CA GLY A 236 17.92 6.86 6.75
C GLY A 236 18.68 7.12 5.44
N GLN A 237 20.01 6.99 5.51
CA GLN A 237 20.91 7.15 4.38
C GLN A 237 20.90 5.90 3.48
N ILE A 238 20.95 6.07 2.16
CA ILE A 238 21.28 4.98 1.24
C ILE A 238 22.78 4.63 1.32
N LYS A 239 23.21 3.55 0.65
CA LYS A 239 24.61 3.05 0.61
C LYS A 239 25.68 4.13 0.37
N SER A 240 25.34 5.23 -0.28
CA SER A 240 26.24 6.34 -0.62
C SER A 240 26.29 7.48 0.43
N GLY A 241 25.53 7.40 1.53
CA GLY A 241 25.42 8.49 2.52
C GLY A 241 24.50 9.63 2.09
N VAL A 242 23.78 9.46 0.97
CA VAL A 242 22.85 10.45 0.42
C VAL A 242 21.45 10.27 1.03
N PRO A 243 20.69 11.34 1.32
CA PRO A 243 19.29 11.25 1.69
C PRO A 243 18.44 10.55 0.64
N LEU A 244 17.54 9.67 1.10
CA LEU A 244 16.55 9.05 0.24
C LEU A 244 15.50 10.11 -0.21
N ILE A 245 15.51 10.45 -1.49
CA ILE A 245 14.54 11.35 -2.14
C ILE A 245 13.70 10.61 -3.19
N SER A 246 12.50 11.12 -3.50
CA SER A 246 11.66 10.58 -4.57
C SER A 246 12.44 10.55 -5.88
N GLY A 247 12.37 9.45 -6.61
CA GLY A 247 13.09 9.23 -7.87
C GLY A 247 14.28 8.27 -7.76
N HIS A 248 14.75 7.94 -6.56
CA HIS A 248 15.79 6.91 -6.39
C HIS A 248 15.31 5.56 -6.92
N LEU A 249 16.18 4.90 -7.68
CA LEU A 249 15.95 3.60 -8.27
C LEU A 249 16.59 2.50 -7.40
N ILE A 250 15.84 1.42 -7.19
CA ILE A 250 16.24 0.29 -6.38
C ILE A 250 16.07 -0.97 -7.22
N GLU A 251 17.19 -1.62 -7.54
CA GLU A 251 17.19 -2.89 -8.26
C GLU A 251 17.04 -4.06 -7.29
N ILE A 252 16.11 -4.95 -7.59
CA ILE A 252 15.86 -6.17 -6.82
C ILE A 252 16.04 -7.37 -7.75
N GLU A 253 17.04 -8.19 -7.45
CA GLU A 253 17.28 -9.46 -8.14
C GLU A 253 16.32 -10.55 -7.61
N MET A 254 15.65 -11.26 -8.53
CA MET A 254 14.76 -12.38 -8.19
C MET A 254 14.66 -13.41 -9.32
N PRO A 255 14.17 -14.62 -9.04
CA PRO A 255 13.84 -15.57 -10.09
C PRO A 255 12.81 -14.99 -11.05
N SER A 256 13.03 -15.14 -12.37
CA SER A 256 12.11 -14.66 -13.41
C SER A 256 10.68 -15.20 -13.25
N SER A 257 10.51 -16.38 -12.65
CA SER A 257 9.21 -16.98 -12.32
C SER A 257 8.40 -16.17 -11.32
N ASP A 258 9.07 -15.43 -10.44
CA ASP A 258 8.44 -14.73 -9.32
C ASP A 258 8.12 -13.28 -9.69
N SER A 259 8.84 -12.74 -10.68
CA SER A 259 8.75 -11.34 -11.09
C SER A 259 7.34 -10.86 -11.47
N PRO A 260 6.46 -11.63 -12.15
CA PRO A 260 5.13 -11.14 -12.47
C PRO A 260 4.29 -10.96 -11.20
N LEU A 261 4.35 -11.92 -10.28
CA LEU A 261 3.63 -11.89 -9.02
C LEU A 261 4.17 -10.80 -8.10
N PHE A 262 5.49 -10.64 -8.02
CA PHE A 262 6.12 -9.56 -7.28
C PHE A 262 5.63 -8.20 -7.77
N LYS A 263 5.65 -7.98 -9.09
CA LYS A 263 5.15 -6.75 -9.69
C LYS A 263 3.68 -6.51 -9.34
N ALA A 264 2.82 -7.52 -9.45
CA ALA A 264 1.40 -7.39 -9.13
C ALA A 264 1.16 -7.00 -7.66
N MET A 265 1.93 -7.58 -6.73
CA MET A 265 1.81 -7.27 -5.30
C MET A 265 2.35 -5.87 -4.96
N ILE A 266 3.43 -5.45 -5.60
CA ILE A 266 3.94 -4.08 -5.48
C ILE A 266 2.94 -3.08 -6.07
N ASP A 267 2.39 -3.33 -7.25
CA ASP A 267 1.39 -2.46 -7.88
C ASP A 267 0.13 -2.34 -7.00
N PHE A 268 -0.29 -3.44 -6.36
CA PHE A 268 -1.40 -3.44 -5.40
C PHE A 268 -1.09 -2.66 -4.12
N GLN A 269 0.05 -2.95 -3.47
CA GLN A 269 0.50 -2.23 -2.28
C GLN A 269 0.61 -0.73 -2.57
N TRP A 270 1.22 -0.37 -3.70
CA TRP A 270 1.36 1.00 -4.15
C TRP A 270 -0.01 1.69 -4.28
N ALA A 271 -0.99 1.02 -4.87
CA ALA A 271 -2.36 1.52 -4.97
C ALA A 271 -3.00 1.82 -3.61
N MET A 272 -2.87 0.89 -2.66
CA MET A 272 -3.41 1.07 -1.31
C MET A 272 -2.76 2.24 -0.59
N ILE A 273 -1.42 2.36 -0.68
CA ILE A 273 -0.68 3.46 -0.05
C ILE A 273 -1.06 4.80 -0.69
N VAL A 274 -1.19 4.89 -2.02
CA VAL A 274 -1.62 6.14 -2.68
C VAL A 274 -3.02 6.54 -2.21
N VAL A 275 -3.99 5.62 -2.25
CA VAL A 275 -5.36 5.93 -1.80
C VAL A 275 -5.38 6.33 -0.33
N ALA A 276 -4.63 5.64 0.53
CA ALA A 276 -4.53 5.94 1.95
C ALA A 276 -3.91 7.30 2.22
N ALA A 277 -2.82 7.65 1.52
CA ALA A 277 -2.12 8.91 1.66
C ALA A 277 -2.99 10.11 1.27
N LEU A 278 -3.73 9.99 0.17
CA LEU A 278 -4.58 11.06 -0.36
C LEU A 278 -5.87 11.26 0.43
N SER A 279 -6.47 10.17 0.91
CA SER A 279 -7.70 10.21 1.69
C SER A 279 -7.48 10.50 3.18
N GLY A 280 -6.24 10.43 3.64
CA GLY A 280 -5.86 10.62 5.05
C GLY A 280 -5.94 9.36 5.90
N ALA A 281 -6.27 8.20 5.31
CA ALA A 281 -6.31 6.92 6.04
C ALA A 281 -4.94 6.54 6.62
N ALA A 282 -3.85 6.96 5.97
CA ALA A 282 -2.49 6.74 6.46
C ALA A 282 -2.13 7.54 7.74
N ALA A 283 -2.97 8.50 8.14
CA ALA A 283 -2.75 9.32 9.33
C ALA A 283 -3.91 9.17 10.35
N ASP A 284 -4.82 8.23 10.14
CA ASP A 284 -5.87 7.96 11.11
C ASP A 284 -5.25 7.28 12.35
N ASP A 285 -5.38 7.95 13.50
CA ASP A 285 -4.71 7.65 14.78
C ASP A 285 -4.98 6.22 15.28
N ASN A 286 -6.01 5.52 14.76
CA ASN A 286 -6.33 4.15 15.13
C ASN A 286 -5.62 3.07 14.29
N SER A 287 -5.14 3.38 13.08
CA SER A 287 -4.68 2.36 12.11
C SER A 287 -3.16 2.38 11.91
N PHE A 288 -2.56 3.56 11.69
CA PHE A 288 -1.15 3.68 11.34
C PHE A 288 -0.21 3.68 12.57
N ASP A 289 -0.70 4.15 13.73
CA ASP A 289 0.06 4.16 14.98
C ASP A 289 0.41 2.73 15.44
N THR A 290 -0.42 1.74 15.09
CA THR A 290 -0.16 0.32 15.39
C THR A 290 0.90 -0.31 14.49
N TYR A 291 1.01 0.09 13.22
CA TYR A 291 2.08 -0.37 12.31
C TYR A 291 3.46 0.19 12.72
N LEU A 292 3.50 1.48 13.08
CA LEU A 292 4.71 2.08 13.66
C LEU A 292 5.04 1.46 15.02
N ARG A 293 4.05 1.21 15.90
CA ARG A 293 4.26 0.49 17.16
C ARG A 293 4.73 -0.94 16.98
N ALA A 294 4.29 -1.65 15.94
CA ALA A 294 4.81 -2.97 15.61
C ALA A 294 6.31 -2.89 15.26
N MET A 295 6.72 -1.85 14.53
CA MET A 295 8.14 -1.59 14.25
C MET A 295 8.92 -1.19 15.51
N GLU A 296 8.36 -0.35 16.38
CA GLU A 296 8.96 0.04 17.67
C GLU A 296 9.09 -1.15 18.63
N TRP A 297 8.09 -2.02 18.72
CA TRP A 297 8.12 -3.24 19.52
C TRP A 297 9.20 -4.21 19.02
N VAL A 298 9.36 -4.35 17.70
CA VAL A 298 10.44 -5.17 17.11
C VAL A 298 11.82 -4.61 17.48
N GLU A 299 12.01 -3.28 17.48
CA GLU A 299 13.24 -2.64 17.98
C GLU A 299 13.45 -2.87 19.48
N GLU A 300 12.38 -2.93 20.27
CA GLU A 300 12.43 -3.28 21.69
C GLU A 300 12.83 -4.75 21.91
N GLN A 301 12.32 -5.68 21.09
CA GLN A 301 12.71 -7.10 21.12
C GLN A 301 14.18 -7.29 20.70
N LYS A 302 14.68 -6.53 19.72
CA LYS A 302 16.11 -6.50 19.38
C LYS A 302 16.96 -6.08 20.57
N SER A 303 16.54 -5.03 21.27
CA SER A 303 17.26 -4.51 22.44
C SER A 303 17.31 -5.55 23.56
N ARG A 304 16.18 -6.25 23.82
CA ARG A 304 16.11 -7.34 24.81
C ARG A 304 16.96 -8.55 24.42
N ASN A 305 16.93 -8.97 23.16
CA ASN A 305 17.73 -10.10 22.68
C ASN A 305 19.24 -9.79 22.63
N ALA A 306 19.62 -8.56 22.27
CA ALA A 306 21.01 -8.10 22.33
C ALA A 306 21.55 -8.00 23.76
N ALA A 307 20.71 -7.66 24.74
CA ALA A 307 21.05 -7.69 26.16
C ALA A 307 21.23 -9.13 26.67
N ARG A 308 20.38 -10.05 26.21
CA ARG A 308 20.43 -11.47 26.57
C ARG A 308 21.70 -12.17 26.04
N HIS A 309 22.17 -11.80 24.85
CA HIS A 309 23.44 -12.28 24.31
C HIS A 309 24.67 -11.66 24.98
N ARG A 310 24.57 -10.44 25.53
CA ARG A 310 25.63 -9.83 26.35
C ARG A 310 25.74 -10.42 27.75
N GLY A 311 24.68 -11.06 28.27
CA GLY A 311 24.70 -11.75 29.57
C GLY A 311 25.38 -13.12 29.56
N VAL A 312 25.84 -13.62 28.41
CA VAL A 312 26.47 -14.95 28.26
C VAL A 312 27.97 -14.82 27.93
N ARG A 313 28.72 -14.20 28.83
CA ARG A 313 30.18 -14.28 29.03
C ARG A 313 30.46 -13.44 30.30
N GLU A 314 31.04 -13.93 31.40
CA GLU A 314 32.11 -14.89 31.61
C GLU A 314 31.91 -15.61 32.97
N GLN A 315 32.07 -16.94 33.01
CA GLN A 315 32.58 -17.61 34.22
C GLN A 315 33.96 -18.17 33.86
N PRO A 316 35.03 -17.84 34.61
CA PRO A 316 36.34 -18.40 34.34
C PRO A 316 36.38 -19.89 34.72
N PRO A 317 37.25 -20.69 34.08
CA PRO A 317 37.38 -22.10 34.39
C PRO A 317 37.88 -22.27 35.83
N ARG A 318 37.18 -23.11 36.62
CA ARG A 318 37.68 -23.59 37.92
C ARG A 318 38.86 -24.51 37.65
N GLY A 319 40.05 -24.09 38.07
CA GLY A 319 41.26 -24.91 38.06
C GLY A 319 41.14 -26.12 39.00
N ILE A 320 41.74 -27.23 38.56
CA ILE A 320 42.18 -28.35 39.40
C ILE A 320 43.70 -28.30 39.39
#